data_AF-A0A2H5XZH1-F1
#
_entry.id   AF-A0A2H5XZH1-F1
#
_cell.length_a   1.000
_cell.length_b   1.000
_cell.length_c   1.000
_cell.angle_alpha   90.00
_cell.angle_beta   90.00
_cell.angle_gamma   90.00
#
_symmetry.space_group_name_H-M   'P 1'
#
loop_
_entity.id
_entity.type
_entity.pdbx_description
1 polymer ?
#
loop_
_entity_poly.entity_id
_entity_poly.type
_entity_poly.pdbx_seq_one_letter_code
_entity_poly.pdbx_strand_id
1 'polypeptide(L)'
;MLPLAVTILARDSAATIARAIRSVQPIARQIVVLDTGSDDDTPSQALRLGAEVYFARWEGDFAAARNLALRHVRMPWVLALDSDEELEGTTLLAQAHLLEDPGIGGIEVQLRSVVSPEARHRFVYSHWAVRLFRSAEGIGYCGRIHEQIRPALEARGWKLVRAPILIWHYGYTPDRVRLKAQRNAELLRRELEHSPADVWLRYHLGMALFELEENEEALEVLRPCSEHPGLQPEQRMWARLRAAQAALRLDRIAEVEQLLARPLPDPELEGLRRFVLAAAVLQQRRFAEALTLLDSPVVQGSPYVPQEELEGIRTALRRLLPAQ
;
A
#
# COMPACT_ATOMS: atom_id res chain seq x y z
N MET A 1 26.94 -2.27 11.13
CA MET A 1 25.51 -2.22 11.50
C MET A 1 25.16 -0.80 11.90
N LEU A 2 24.05 -0.29 11.40
CA LEU A 2 23.47 1.02 11.73
C LEU A 2 22.86 0.99 13.14
N PRO A 3 22.75 2.14 13.84
CA PRO A 3 22.14 2.24 15.15
C PRO A 3 20.59 2.20 15.05
N LEU A 4 20.06 1.14 14.46
CA LEU A 4 18.62 0.95 14.25
C LEU A 4 18.16 -0.42 14.74
N ALA A 5 16.94 -0.44 15.26
CA ALA A 5 16.15 -1.64 15.52
C ALA A 5 15.17 -1.85 14.37
N VAL A 6 14.92 -3.09 14.00
CA VAL A 6 13.80 -3.45 13.14
C VAL A 6 12.70 -4.04 13.99
N THR A 7 11.48 -3.52 13.87
CA THR A 7 10.30 -4.14 14.48
C THR A 7 9.49 -4.84 13.40
N ILE A 8 9.18 -6.12 13.61
CA ILE A 8 8.36 -6.93 12.71
C ILE A 8 7.14 -7.43 13.48
N LEU A 9 5.95 -7.15 12.95
CA LEU A 9 4.71 -7.73 13.46
C LEU A 9 4.43 -9.02 12.67
N ALA A 10 4.18 -10.13 13.37
CA ALA A 10 3.99 -11.43 12.74
C ALA A 10 2.78 -12.19 13.31
N ARG A 11 2.16 -12.97 12.42
CA ARG A 11 1.21 -14.04 12.72
C ARG A 11 1.16 -14.99 11.53
N ASP A 12 1.33 -16.29 11.78
CA ASP A 12 1.24 -17.35 10.75
C ASP A 12 2.02 -17.02 9.46
N SER A 13 3.25 -16.56 9.66
CA SER A 13 4.14 -15.98 8.64
C SER A 13 5.36 -16.86 8.35
N ALA A 14 5.29 -18.17 8.59
CA ALA A 14 6.43 -19.08 8.41
C ALA A 14 6.97 -19.10 6.98
N ALA A 15 6.14 -18.72 5.99
CA ALA A 15 6.51 -18.64 4.58
C ALA A 15 7.32 -17.37 4.23
N THR A 16 7.28 -16.32 5.05
CA THR A 16 7.83 -15.00 4.69
C THR A 16 8.79 -14.43 5.72
N ILE A 17 8.63 -14.77 7.01
CA ILE A 17 9.39 -14.17 8.12
C ILE A 17 10.91 -14.30 7.94
N ALA A 18 11.37 -15.43 7.41
CA ALA A 18 12.79 -15.66 7.19
C ALA A 18 13.39 -14.70 6.14
N ARG A 19 12.63 -14.33 5.11
CA ARG A 19 13.06 -13.37 4.09
C ARG A 19 13.13 -11.97 4.67
N ALA A 20 12.10 -11.56 5.42
CA ALA A 20 12.06 -10.27 6.10
C ALA A 20 13.28 -10.08 7.02
N ILE A 21 13.55 -11.04 7.91
CA ILE A 21 14.67 -10.96 8.86
C ILE A 21 16.03 -10.94 8.16
N ARG A 22 16.24 -11.82 7.16
CA ARG A 22 17.51 -11.86 6.41
C ARG A 22 17.80 -10.55 5.66
N SER A 23 16.77 -9.84 5.22
CA SER A 23 16.94 -8.56 4.51
C SER A 23 17.53 -7.44 5.36
N VAL A 24 17.32 -7.52 6.69
CA VAL A 24 17.75 -6.48 7.64
C VAL A 24 18.92 -6.92 8.52
N GLN A 25 19.18 -8.22 8.66
CA GLN A 25 20.29 -8.78 9.44
C GLN A 25 21.66 -8.12 9.18
N PRO A 26 22.07 -7.84 7.92
CA PRO A 26 23.39 -7.25 7.67
C PRO A 26 23.54 -5.82 8.18
N ILE A 27 22.43 -5.11 8.42
CA ILE A 27 22.42 -3.67 8.67
C ILE A 27 21.87 -3.28 10.03
N ALA A 28 20.91 -4.02 10.59
CA ALA A 28 20.22 -3.69 11.83
C ALA A 28 20.98 -4.21 13.05
N ARG A 29 21.05 -3.40 14.11
CA ARG A 29 21.71 -3.79 15.37
C ARG A 29 20.78 -4.58 16.30
N GLN A 30 19.47 -4.46 16.10
CA GLN A 30 18.45 -5.17 16.86
C GLN A 30 17.32 -5.57 15.92
N ILE A 31 16.77 -6.77 16.09
CA ILE A 31 15.57 -7.23 15.38
C ILE A 31 14.58 -7.73 16.42
N VAL A 32 13.44 -7.06 16.52
CA VAL A 32 12.34 -7.35 17.43
C VAL A 32 11.18 -7.90 16.60
N VAL A 33 10.78 -9.13 16.86
CA VAL A 33 9.58 -9.74 16.29
C VAL A 33 8.52 -9.80 17.37
N LEU A 34 7.38 -9.17 17.13
CA LEU A 34 6.19 -9.34 17.96
C LEU A 34 5.25 -10.32 17.28
N ASP A 35 5.12 -11.51 17.86
CA ASP A 35 4.19 -12.54 17.43
C ASP A 35 2.84 -12.36 18.13
N THR A 36 1.76 -12.28 17.34
CA THR A 36 0.40 -12.03 17.86
C THR A 36 -0.45 -13.28 18.05
N GLY A 37 0.20 -14.45 18.10
CA GLY A 37 -0.43 -15.76 18.26
C GLY A 37 -0.38 -16.59 16.98
N SER A 38 0.82 -16.88 16.49
CA SER A 38 1.04 -17.85 15.41
C SER A 38 0.83 -19.29 15.91
N ASP A 39 0.19 -20.10 15.06
CA ASP A 39 0.05 -21.56 15.23
C ASP A 39 1.09 -22.35 14.41
N ASP A 40 1.87 -21.66 13.57
CA ASP A 40 2.93 -22.23 12.73
C ASP A 40 4.35 -22.00 13.29
N ASP A 41 5.39 -22.39 12.52
CA ASP A 41 6.79 -22.29 12.94
C ASP A 41 7.37 -20.85 12.90
N THR A 42 6.54 -19.81 12.77
CA THR A 42 6.97 -18.41 12.69
C THR A 42 7.90 -17.99 13.85
N PRO A 43 7.54 -18.21 15.14
CA PRO A 43 8.38 -17.76 16.25
C PRO A 43 9.73 -18.48 16.26
N SER A 44 9.72 -19.80 16.04
CA SER A 44 10.94 -20.61 16.03
C SER A 44 11.88 -20.22 14.89
N GLN A 45 11.35 -19.92 13.70
CA GLN A 45 12.16 -19.42 12.58
C GLN A 45 12.82 -18.09 12.92
N ALA A 46 12.07 -17.15 13.52
CA ALA A 46 12.59 -15.86 13.91
C ALA A 46 13.72 -15.99 14.96
N LEU A 47 13.53 -16.82 15.99
CA LEU A 47 14.55 -17.11 17.00
C LEU A 47 15.84 -17.70 16.38
N ARG A 48 15.71 -18.68 15.47
CA ARG A 48 16.87 -19.29 14.79
C ARG A 48 17.65 -18.28 13.94
N LEU A 49 17.00 -17.22 13.47
CA LEU A 49 17.61 -16.12 12.75
C LEU A 49 18.09 -14.99 13.67
N GLY A 50 18.15 -15.21 14.98
CA GLY A 50 18.72 -14.24 15.93
C GLY A 50 17.83 -13.02 16.20
N ALA A 51 16.54 -13.09 15.88
CA ALA A 51 15.59 -12.07 16.31
C ALA A 51 15.18 -12.28 17.78
N GLU A 52 14.89 -11.18 18.47
CA GLU A 52 14.22 -11.19 19.77
C GLU A 52 12.72 -11.36 19.54
N VAL A 53 12.16 -12.48 19.98
CA VAL A 53 10.73 -12.77 19.78
C VAL A 53 9.95 -12.50 21.08
N TYR A 54 8.94 -11.67 20.96
CA TYR A 54 7.99 -11.33 22.02
C TYR A 54 6.58 -11.75 21.61
N PHE A 55 5.73 -12.06 22.58
CA PHE A 55 4.38 -12.55 22.33
C PHE A 55 3.34 -11.56 22.83
N ALA A 56 2.28 -11.41 22.05
CA ALA A 56 1.11 -10.63 22.40
C ALA A 56 -0.16 -11.38 21.97
N ARG A 57 -1.27 -11.12 22.66
CA ARG A 57 -2.58 -11.56 22.15
C ARG A 57 -3.02 -10.58 21.06
N TRP A 58 -3.55 -11.07 19.94
CA TRP A 58 -4.23 -10.21 18.97
C TRP A 58 -5.53 -9.65 19.57
N GLU A 59 -5.60 -8.31 19.68
CA GLU A 59 -6.76 -7.60 20.24
C GLU A 59 -7.58 -6.84 19.18
N GLY A 60 -7.29 -7.04 17.89
CA GLY A 60 -7.93 -6.27 16.82
C GLY A 60 -7.36 -4.86 16.64
N ASP A 61 -6.14 -4.62 17.11
CA ASP A 61 -5.51 -3.30 17.15
C ASP A 61 -4.03 -3.40 16.73
N PHE A 62 -3.74 -2.99 15.50
CA PHE A 62 -2.40 -2.96 14.95
C PHE A 62 -1.51 -1.93 15.63
N ALA A 63 -2.05 -0.76 16.01
CA ALA A 63 -1.28 0.25 16.74
C ALA A 63 -0.85 -0.27 18.10
N ALA A 64 -1.76 -0.91 18.86
CA ALA A 64 -1.43 -1.51 20.14
C ALA A 64 -0.31 -2.55 20.02
N ALA A 65 -0.39 -3.43 19.01
CA ALA A 65 0.65 -4.42 18.75
C ALA A 65 1.98 -3.74 18.38
N ARG A 66 2.01 -2.80 17.43
CA ARG A 66 3.25 -2.09 17.08
C ARG A 66 3.83 -1.33 18.28
N ASN A 67 2.99 -0.68 19.08
CA ASN A 67 3.42 0.04 20.27
C ASN A 67 4.01 -0.89 21.32
N LEU A 68 3.50 -2.11 21.47
CA LEU A 68 4.10 -3.12 22.33
C LEU A 68 5.49 -3.53 21.81
N ALA A 69 5.66 -3.75 20.51
CA ALA A 69 6.96 -4.00 19.91
C ALA A 69 7.96 -2.85 20.17
N LEU A 70 7.50 -1.59 20.08
CA LEU A 70 8.34 -0.42 20.37
C LEU A 70 8.88 -0.39 21.81
N ARG A 71 8.20 -0.99 22.79
CA ARG A 71 8.69 -1.05 24.17
C ARG A 71 9.97 -1.89 24.33
N HIS A 72 10.26 -2.75 23.37
CA HIS A 72 11.44 -3.60 23.36
C HIS A 72 12.61 -3.00 22.58
N VAL A 73 12.39 -1.90 21.86
CA VAL A 73 13.42 -1.21 21.08
C VAL A 73 14.44 -0.55 22.01
N ARG A 74 15.72 -0.77 21.73
CA ARG A 74 16.87 -0.18 22.45
C ARG A 74 17.78 0.67 21.56
N MET A 75 17.37 0.90 20.31
CA MET A 75 18.13 1.65 19.32
C MET A 75 17.47 3.00 19.07
N PRO A 76 18.24 4.05 18.72
CA PRO A 76 17.71 5.40 18.49
C PRO A 76 16.84 5.54 17.23
N TRP A 77 16.91 4.57 16.31
CA TRP A 77 16.08 4.49 15.12
C TRP A 77 15.31 3.18 15.06
N VAL A 78 14.11 3.23 14.50
CA VAL A 78 13.23 2.08 14.26
C VAL A 78 12.90 2.00 12.79
N LEU A 79 13.16 0.84 12.18
CA LEU A 79 12.58 0.43 10.91
C LEU A 79 11.38 -0.48 11.19
N ALA A 80 10.17 -0.02 10.87
CA ALA A 80 8.97 -0.84 10.97
C ALA A 80 8.76 -1.61 9.66
N LEU A 81 8.83 -2.94 9.74
CA LEU A 81 8.70 -3.84 8.61
C LEU A 81 7.56 -4.84 8.88
N ASP A 82 6.83 -5.24 7.85
CA ASP A 82 5.85 -6.31 7.96
C ASP A 82 6.49 -7.67 7.64
N SER A 83 5.93 -8.77 8.14
CA SER A 83 6.51 -10.11 7.97
C SER A 83 6.56 -10.59 6.52
N ASP A 84 5.79 -9.95 5.64
CA ASP A 84 5.70 -10.17 4.20
C ASP A 84 6.46 -9.11 3.39
N GLU A 85 7.30 -8.30 4.03
CA GLU A 85 8.14 -7.28 3.39
C GLU A 85 9.64 -7.65 3.38
N GLU A 86 10.41 -7.05 2.48
CA GLU A 86 11.86 -7.20 2.38
C GLU A 86 12.50 -5.86 2.05
N LEU A 87 13.49 -5.47 2.84
CA LEU A 87 14.24 -4.26 2.61
C LEU A 87 15.31 -4.49 1.52
N GLU A 88 15.37 -3.60 0.53
CA GLU A 88 16.54 -3.49 -0.35
C GLU A 88 17.66 -2.77 0.41
N GLY A 89 18.42 -3.51 1.23
CA GLY A 89 19.34 -2.95 2.24
C GLY A 89 20.39 -1.98 1.68
N THR A 90 20.81 -2.15 0.42
CA THR A 90 21.73 -1.24 -0.27
C THR A 90 21.18 0.18 -0.39
N THR A 91 19.86 0.33 -0.60
CA THR A 91 19.21 1.64 -0.70
C THR A 91 19.18 2.38 0.63
N LEU A 92 19.00 1.67 1.75
CA LEU A 92 19.11 2.28 3.08
C LEU A 92 20.56 2.68 3.41
N LEU A 93 21.53 1.83 3.08
CA LEU A 93 22.95 2.14 3.30
C LEU A 93 23.39 3.41 2.54
N ALA A 94 22.91 3.59 1.31
CA ALA A 94 23.18 4.81 0.54
C ALA A 94 22.60 6.09 1.20
N GLN A 95 21.57 5.95 2.03
CA GLN A 95 20.88 7.04 2.72
C GLN A 95 21.23 7.12 4.22
N ALA A 96 22.27 6.40 4.68
CA ALA A 96 22.62 6.31 6.09
C ALA A 96 22.93 7.67 6.75
N HIS A 97 23.44 8.64 5.97
CA HIS A 97 23.70 10.01 6.41
C HIS A 97 22.45 10.72 6.98
N LEU A 98 21.23 10.35 6.54
CA LEU A 98 19.99 10.91 7.06
C LEU A 98 19.74 10.54 8.53
N LEU A 99 20.32 9.44 9.02
CA LEU A 99 20.18 8.99 10.41
C LEU A 99 21.02 9.81 11.38
N GLU A 100 22.01 10.54 10.86
CA GLU A 100 22.94 11.39 11.61
C GLU A 100 22.41 12.81 11.80
N ASP A 101 21.46 13.27 10.97
CA ASP A 101 20.85 14.59 11.08
C ASP A 101 19.92 14.67 12.32
N PRO A 102 20.23 15.51 13.32
CA PRO A 102 19.43 15.64 14.53
C PRO A 102 18.03 16.26 14.29
N GLY A 103 17.82 16.95 13.17
CA GLY A 103 16.55 17.55 12.79
C GLY A 103 15.56 16.61 12.13
N ILE A 104 16.02 15.45 11.63
CA ILE A 104 15.17 14.45 10.98
C ILE A 104 14.65 13.47 12.03
N GLY A 105 13.33 13.35 12.15
CA GLY A 105 12.66 12.41 13.06
C GLY A 105 11.99 11.23 12.35
N GLY A 106 11.79 11.32 11.04
CA GLY A 106 11.19 10.25 10.26
C GLY A 106 11.53 10.35 8.78
N ILE A 107 11.55 9.19 8.14
CA ILE A 107 11.88 9.02 6.74
C ILE A 107 10.77 8.20 6.09
N GLU A 108 10.13 8.82 5.09
CA GLU A 108 9.24 8.16 4.15
C GLU A 108 10.08 7.37 3.14
N VAL A 109 9.76 6.09 3.02
CA VAL A 109 10.41 5.15 2.11
C VAL A 109 9.44 4.73 1.01
N GLN A 110 9.96 4.23 -0.10
CA GLN A 110 9.15 3.72 -1.21
C GLN A 110 8.84 2.24 -0.97
N LEU A 111 7.55 1.90 -0.93
CA LEU A 111 7.07 0.52 -0.89
C LEU A 111 6.60 0.11 -2.28
N ARG A 112 7.08 -1.02 -2.77
CA ARG A 112 6.64 -1.62 -4.05
C ARG A 112 6.05 -3.00 -3.82
N SER A 113 4.77 -3.11 -4.09
CA SER A 113 3.99 -4.33 -3.96
C SER A 113 4.16 -5.19 -5.21
N VAL A 114 4.53 -6.46 -5.04
CA VAL A 114 4.75 -7.43 -6.13
C VAL A 114 4.03 -8.73 -5.83
N VAL A 115 3.63 -9.45 -6.88
CA VAL A 115 2.93 -10.74 -6.73
C VAL A 115 3.85 -11.79 -6.13
N SER A 116 5.10 -11.83 -6.60
CA SER A 116 6.14 -12.73 -6.10
C SER A 116 7.53 -12.09 -6.23
N PRO A 117 8.57 -12.63 -5.54
CA PRO A 117 9.95 -12.20 -5.71
C PRO A 117 10.46 -12.22 -7.15
N GLU A 118 10.01 -13.17 -7.96
CA GLU A 118 10.40 -13.32 -9.37
C GLU A 118 9.76 -12.22 -10.25
N ALA A 119 8.69 -11.59 -9.77
CA ALA A 119 7.93 -10.56 -10.47
C ALA A 119 8.35 -9.12 -10.11
N ARG A 120 9.51 -8.90 -9.48
CA ARG A 120 9.99 -7.54 -9.10
C ARG A 120 10.08 -6.53 -10.27
N HIS A 121 10.19 -7.04 -11.50
CA HIS A 121 10.20 -6.22 -12.73
C HIS A 121 8.81 -5.65 -13.10
N ARG A 122 7.73 -6.12 -12.46
CA ARG A 122 6.34 -5.69 -12.65
C ARG A 122 5.68 -5.51 -11.29
N PHE A 123 5.87 -4.33 -10.68
CA PHE A 123 5.17 -4.00 -9.43
C PHE A 123 3.70 -3.68 -9.69
N VAL A 124 2.83 -4.12 -8.79
CA VAL A 124 1.38 -3.95 -8.86
C VAL A 124 0.96 -2.59 -8.31
N TYR A 125 1.72 -2.08 -7.33
CA TYR A 125 1.42 -0.84 -6.62
C TYR A 125 2.69 -0.27 -6.01
N SER A 126 2.85 1.05 -6.03
CA SER A 126 3.92 1.78 -5.34
C SER A 126 3.32 2.89 -4.50
N HIS A 127 3.82 3.09 -3.28
CA HIS A 127 3.43 4.21 -2.43
C HIS A 127 4.56 4.61 -1.48
N TRP A 128 4.42 5.77 -0.84
CA TRP A 128 5.34 6.30 0.15
C TRP A 128 4.75 6.20 1.56
N ALA A 129 5.52 5.66 2.51
CA ALA A 129 5.10 5.56 3.90
C ALA A 129 6.26 5.82 4.88
N VAL A 130 5.96 6.39 6.04
CA VAL A 130 6.94 6.56 7.13
C VAL A 130 7.22 5.18 7.72
N ARG A 131 8.36 4.58 7.37
CA ARG A 131 8.81 3.28 7.89
C ARG A 131 10.04 3.38 8.77
N LEU A 132 10.81 4.45 8.67
CA LEU A 132 12.04 4.65 9.45
C LEU A 132 11.90 5.92 10.30
N PHE A 133 12.00 5.81 11.62
CA PHE A 133 11.75 6.95 12.53
C PHE A 133 12.57 6.87 13.81
N ARG A 134 12.75 8.01 14.49
CA ARG A 134 13.46 8.06 15.77
C ARG A 134 12.63 7.41 16.87
N SER A 135 13.26 6.58 17.68
CA SER A 135 12.69 6.15 18.94
C SER A 135 12.84 7.26 19.97
N ALA A 136 11.78 7.54 20.71
CA ALA A 136 11.81 8.40 21.89
C ALA A 136 10.57 8.10 22.73
N GLU A 137 10.63 8.45 24.01
CA GLU A 137 9.44 8.46 24.87
C GLU A 137 8.32 9.25 24.20
N GLY A 138 7.07 8.80 24.31
CA GLY A 138 5.91 9.46 23.69
C GLY A 138 5.76 9.29 22.17
N ILE A 139 6.70 8.63 21.49
CA ILE A 139 6.53 8.24 20.08
C ILE A 139 5.83 6.89 20.02
N GLY A 140 4.68 6.86 19.34
CA GLY A 140 3.87 5.66 19.18
C GLY A 140 2.83 5.81 18.07
N TYR A 141 2.36 4.67 17.59
CA TYR A 141 1.32 4.55 16.59
C TYR A 141 -0.06 4.92 17.17
N CYS A 142 -0.90 5.54 16.34
CA CYS A 142 -2.31 5.76 16.61
C CYS A 142 -3.20 5.19 15.49
N GLY A 143 -4.46 4.86 15.83
CA GLY A 143 -5.44 4.23 14.93
C GLY A 143 -5.34 2.70 14.93
N ARG A 144 -6.45 1.99 15.17
CA ARG A 144 -6.43 0.52 15.31
C ARG A 144 -6.03 -0.22 14.04
N ILE A 145 -6.32 0.36 12.88
CA ILE A 145 -6.03 -0.19 11.57
C ILE A 145 -5.62 0.95 10.64
N HIS A 146 -4.66 0.68 9.75
CA HIS A 146 -3.97 1.73 8.99
C HIS A 146 -3.33 2.76 9.94
N GLU A 147 -2.70 2.22 10.97
CA GLU A 147 -2.06 2.90 12.07
C GLU A 147 -0.95 3.84 11.59
N GLN A 148 -0.86 5.02 12.22
CA GLN A 148 0.07 6.07 11.81
C GLN A 148 1.03 6.43 12.93
N ILE A 149 2.32 6.54 12.59
CA ILE A 149 3.37 7.07 13.49
C ILE A 149 3.59 8.58 13.29
N ARG A 150 3.25 9.09 12.10
CA ARG A 150 3.50 10.49 11.68
C ARG A 150 3.03 11.53 12.69
N PRO A 151 1.79 11.49 13.23
CA PRO A 151 1.32 12.52 14.14
C PRO A 151 2.20 12.68 15.38
N ALA A 152 2.74 11.59 15.92
CA ALA A 152 3.62 11.62 17.08
C ALA A 152 4.98 12.27 16.76
N LEU A 153 5.50 12.05 15.54
CA LEU A 153 6.76 12.64 15.08
C LEU A 153 6.60 14.14 14.81
N GLU A 154 5.50 14.55 14.19
CA GLU A 154 5.20 15.96 13.90
C GLU A 154 4.95 16.76 15.18
N ALA A 155 4.26 16.17 16.17
CA ALA A 155 4.07 16.79 17.48
C ALA A 155 5.38 17.07 18.22
N ARG A 156 6.47 16.38 17.87
CA ARG A 156 7.83 16.65 18.37
C ARG A 156 8.56 17.77 17.62
N GLY A 157 7.98 18.30 16.56
CA GLY A 157 8.61 19.32 15.71
C GLY A 157 9.73 18.78 14.82
N TRP A 158 9.81 17.45 14.65
CA TRP A 158 10.82 16.85 13.80
C TRP A 158 10.48 16.94 12.32
N LYS A 159 11.50 17.06 11.48
CA LYS A 159 11.35 17.01 10.03
C LYS A 159 11.08 15.58 9.58
N LEU A 160 10.15 15.45 8.64
CA LEU A 160 9.90 14.24 7.89
C LEU A 160 10.42 14.44 6.46
N VAL A 161 11.25 13.51 6.00
CA VAL A 161 11.87 13.58 4.67
C VAL A 161 11.51 12.35 3.85
N ARG A 162 11.54 12.48 2.53
CA ARG A 162 11.46 11.33 1.61
C ARG A 162 12.85 10.94 1.16
N ALA A 163 13.13 9.64 1.18
CA ALA A 163 14.38 9.09 0.67
C ALA A 163 14.09 7.85 -0.18
N PRO A 164 14.83 7.62 -1.29
CA PRO A 164 14.62 6.49 -2.20
C PRO A 164 15.13 5.17 -1.60
N ILE A 165 14.67 4.86 -0.39
CA ILE A 165 14.85 3.59 0.31
C ILE A 165 13.70 2.69 -0.14
N LEU A 166 14.03 1.48 -0.56
CA LEU A 166 13.06 0.58 -1.18
C LEU A 166 12.72 -0.59 -0.27
N ILE A 167 11.43 -0.82 -0.07
CA ILE A 167 10.88 -2.02 0.56
C ILE A 167 10.01 -2.74 -0.46
N TRP A 168 10.27 -4.02 -0.66
CA TRP A 168 9.43 -4.91 -1.45
C TRP A 168 8.35 -5.51 -0.56
N HIS A 169 7.10 -5.42 -0.97
CA HIS A 169 5.97 -6.02 -0.27
C HIS A 169 5.40 -7.20 -1.08
N TYR A 170 5.33 -8.37 -0.46
CA TYR A 170 4.87 -9.62 -1.08
C TYR A 170 3.51 -10.04 -0.54
N GLY A 171 2.80 -10.90 -1.28
CA GLY A 171 1.64 -11.61 -0.73
C GLY A 171 0.34 -11.46 -1.49
N TYR A 172 0.39 -11.14 -2.79
CA TYR A 172 -0.81 -11.11 -3.64
C TYR A 172 -1.19 -12.49 -4.16
N THR A 173 -1.39 -13.48 -3.29
CA THR A 173 -2.26 -14.60 -3.70
C THR A 173 -3.72 -14.14 -3.53
N PRO A 174 -4.60 -14.35 -4.53
CA PRO A 174 -5.98 -13.85 -4.48
C PRO A 174 -6.71 -14.18 -3.16
N ASP A 175 -6.55 -15.40 -2.66
CA ASP A 175 -7.19 -15.85 -1.41
C ASP A 175 -6.69 -15.10 -0.17
N ARG A 176 -5.38 -14.84 -0.07
CA ARG A 176 -4.82 -14.08 1.06
C ARG A 176 -5.22 -12.61 0.99
N VAL A 177 -5.28 -12.03 -0.22
CA VAL A 177 -5.75 -10.66 -0.43
C VAL A 177 -7.20 -10.53 0.01
N ARG A 178 -8.06 -11.46 -0.39
CA ARG A 178 -9.48 -11.45 -0.03
C ARG A 178 -9.69 -11.59 1.48
N LEU A 179 -9.05 -12.55 2.14
CA LEU A 179 -9.14 -12.72 3.60
C LEU A 179 -8.63 -11.48 4.37
N LYS A 180 -7.52 -10.88 3.90
CA LYS A 180 -6.99 -9.63 4.47
C LYS A 180 -7.98 -8.48 4.29
N ALA A 181 -8.58 -8.34 3.11
CA ALA A 181 -9.57 -7.32 2.82
C ALA A 181 -10.83 -7.50 3.69
N GLN A 182 -11.33 -8.73 3.88
CA GLN A 182 -12.47 -9.03 4.75
C GLN A 182 -12.21 -8.59 6.19
N ARG A 183 -11.10 -9.05 6.79
CA ARG A 183 -10.68 -8.65 8.14
C ARG A 183 -10.54 -7.13 8.26
N ASN A 184 -9.91 -6.50 7.28
CA ASN A 184 -9.69 -5.05 7.30
C ASN A 184 -11.02 -4.29 7.23
N ALA A 185 -11.93 -4.68 6.33
CA ALA A 185 -13.25 -4.07 6.20
C ALA A 185 -14.06 -4.19 7.50
N GLU A 186 -14.01 -5.34 8.17
CA GLU A 186 -14.68 -5.53 9.47
C GLU A 186 -14.14 -4.57 10.54
N LEU A 187 -12.82 -4.47 10.69
CA LEU A 187 -12.20 -3.55 11.65
C LEU A 187 -12.50 -2.08 11.33
N LEU A 188 -12.47 -1.71 10.04
CA LEU A 188 -12.75 -0.35 9.58
C LEU A 188 -14.21 0.04 9.82
N ARG A 189 -15.16 -0.86 9.58
CA ARG A 189 -16.58 -0.61 9.88
C ARG A 189 -16.79 -0.33 11.38
N ARG A 190 -16.18 -1.13 12.26
CA ARG A 190 -16.25 -0.93 13.72
C ARG A 190 -15.64 0.41 14.16
N GLU A 191 -14.53 0.83 13.58
CA GLU A 191 -13.92 2.13 13.91
C GLU A 191 -14.77 3.30 13.39
N LEU A 192 -15.41 3.14 12.23
CA LEU A 192 -16.30 4.15 11.66
C LEU A 192 -17.62 4.32 12.43
N GLU A 193 -18.06 3.32 13.21
CA GLU A 193 -19.18 3.49 14.15
C GLU A 193 -18.92 4.60 15.17
N HIS A 194 -17.65 4.79 15.54
CA HIS A 194 -17.21 5.79 16.52
C HIS A 194 -16.77 7.10 15.86
N SER A 195 -16.21 7.02 14.65
CA SER A 195 -15.64 8.16 13.90
C SER A 195 -16.17 8.22 12.45
N PRO A 196 -17.49 8.42 12.22
CA PRO A 196 -18.11 8.24 10.90
C PRO A 196 -17.66 9.25 9.83
N ALA A 197 -17.07 10.37 10.25
CA ALA A 197 -16.56 11.41 9.36
C ALA A 197 -15.06 11.24 9.03
N ASP A 198 -14.39 10.23 9.58
CA ASP A 198 -12.96 10.03 9.35
C ASP A 198 -12.69 9.58 7.91
N VAL A 199 -12.18 10.49 7.09
CA VAL A 199 -11.91 10.23 5.67
C VAL A 199 -10.81 9.19 5.47
N TRP A 200 -9.85 9.07 6.39
CA TRP A 200 -8.77 8.10 6.29
C TRP A 200 -9.33 6.68 6.42
N LEU A 201 -10.18 6.47 7.41
CA LEU A 201 -10.88 5.19 7.60
C LEU A 201 -11.85 4.90 6.45
N ARG A 202 -12.59 5.90 5.96
CA ARG A 202 -13.48 5.74 4.79
C ARG A 202 -12.71 5.37 3.53
N TYR A 203 -11.61 6.06 3.24
CA TYR A 203 -10.74 5.75 2.11
C TYR A 203 -10.31 4.28 2.16
N HIS A 204 -9.78 3.84 3.29
CA HIS A 204 -9.33 2.45 3.45
C HIS A 204 -10.45 1.43 3.41
N LEU A 205 -11.64 1.76 3.93
CA LEU A 205 -12.81 0.89 3.81
C LEU A 205 -13.18 0.73 2.35
N GLY A 206 -13.29 1.83 1.61
CA GLY A 206 -13.60 1.81 0.19
C GLY A 206 -12.60 0.99 -0.65
N MET A 207 -11.30 1.09 -0.33
CA MET A 207 -10.27 0.27 -0.97
C MET A 207 -10.48 -1.23 -0.65
N ALA A 208 -10.76 -1.58 0.61
CA ALA A 208 -11.02 -2.96 0.99
C ALA A 208 -12.29 -3.51 0.32
N LEU A 209 -13.38 -2.75 0.28
CA LEU A 209 -14.64 -3.12 -0.39
C LEU A 209 -14.44 -3.35 -1.89
N PHE A 210 -13.63 -2.52 -2.55
CA PHE A 210 -13.30 -2.69 -3.96
C PHE A 210 -12.58 -4.03 -4.23
N GLU A 211 -11.64 -4.43 -3.36
CA GLU A 211 -10.94 -5.71 -3.44
C GLU A 211 -11.87 -6.91 -3.13
N LEU A 212 -12.92 -6.69 -2.33
CA LEU A 212 -13.97 -7.68 -2.05
C LEU A 212 -15.04 -7.76 -3.14
N GLU A 213 -14.96 -6.90 -4.16
CA GLU A 213 -15.95 -6.72 -5.22
C GLU A 213 -17.34 -6.28 -4.69
N GLU A 214 -17.38 -5.68 -3.50
CA GLU A 214 -18.55 -4.99 -2.94
C GLU A 214 -18.71 -3.61 -3.62
N ASN A 215 -18.89 -3.62 -4.94
CA ASN A 215 -18.71 -2.45 -5.82
C ASN A 215 -19.66 -1.28 -5.50
N GLU A 216 -20.88 -1.56 -5.06
CA GLU A 216 -21.86 -0.52 -4.70
C GLU A 216 -21.37 0.31 -3.51
N GLU A 217 -21.07 -0.36 -2.39
CA GLU A 217 -20.59 0.29 -1.17
C GLU A 217 -19.19 0.92 -1.41
N ALA A 218 -18.32 0.25 -2.17
CA ALA A 218 -17.02 0.80 -2.55
C ALA A 218 -17.16 2.14 -3.29
N LEU A 219 -18.06 2.22 -4.27
CA LEU A 219 -18.33 3.43 -5.04
C LEU A 219 -18.90 4.55 -4.15
N GLU A 220 -19.88 4.24 -3.30
CA GLU A 220 -20.48 5.20 -2.37
C GLU A 220 -19.46 5.77 -1.38
N VAL A 221 -18.56 4.93 -0.88
CA VAL A 221 -17.53 5.33 0.08
C VAL A 221 -16.37 6.09 -0.58
N LEU A 222 -15.90 5.64 -1.76
CA LEU A 222 -14.73 6.21 -2.43
C LEU A 222 -15.02 7.51 -3.19
N ARG A 223 -16.24 7.70 -3.69
CA ARG A 223 -16.59 8.90 -4.48
C ARG A 223 -16.37 10.21 -3.67
N PRO A 224 -16.82 10.35 -2.42
CA PRO A 224 -16.49 11.53 -1.61
C PRO A 224 -14.99 11.67 -1.33
N CYS A 225 -14.27 10.55 -1.17
CA CYS A 225 -12.84 10.54 -0.90
C CYS A 225 -12.02 11.11 -2.07
N SER A 226 -12.48 11.00 -3.32
CA SER A 226 -11.72 11.44 -4.50
C SER A 226 -11.44 12.94 -4.57
N GLU A 227 -12.17 13.76 -3.81
CA GLU A 227 -11.98 15.21 -3.74
C GLU A 227 -11.68 15.70 -2.31
N HIS A 228 -11.60 14.82 -1.32
CA HIS A 228 -11.55 15.24 0.08
C HIS A 228 -10.17 15.81 0.49
N PRO A 229 -10.09 17.03 1.05
CA PRO A 229 -8.82 17.69 1.33
C PRO A 229 -7.98 17.00 2.41
N GLY A 230 -8.62 16.21 3.28
CA GLY A 230 -7.93 15.41 4.31
C GLY A 230 -7.12 14.22 3.78
N LEU A 231 -7.20 13.91 2.48
CA LEU A 231 -6.37 12.89 1.85
C LEU A 231 -5.25 13.54 1.03
N GLN A 232 -4.12 12.86 0.89
CA GLN A 232 -3.03 13.27 0.02
C GLN A 232 -3.46 13.24 -1.45
N PRO A 233 -2.83 14.04 -2.34
CA PRO A 233 -3.17 14.06 -3.77
C PRO A 233 -3.21 12.66 -4.40
N GLU A 234 -2.23 11.81 -4.08
CA GLU A 234 -2.15 10.44 -4.58
C GLU A 234 -3.32 9.56 -4.15
N GLN A 235 -3.73 9.65 -2.88
CA GLN A 235 -4.87 8.90 -2.34
C GLN A 235 -6.18 9.32 -2.99
N ARG A 236 -6.36 10.62 -3.24
CA ARG A 236 -7.52 11.14 -3.98
C ARG A 236 -7.57 10.59 -5.41
N MET A 237 -6.44 10.51 -6.11
CA MET A 237 -6.37 9.92 -7.45
C MET A 237 -6.74 8.44 -7.44
N TRP A 238 -6.23 7.66 -6.47
CA TRP A 238 -6.59 6.26 -6.31
C TRP A 238 -8.06 6.05 -5.97
N ALA A 239 -8.61 6.82 -5.03
CA ALA A 239 -10.02 6.77 -4.69
C ALA A 239 -10.90 7.01 -5.93
N ARG A 240 -10.53 7.99 -6.75
CA ARG A 240 -11.20 8.32 -8.01
C ARG A 240 -11.17 7.18 -9.02
N LEU A 241 -10.00 6.57 -9.23
CA LEU A 241 -9.82 5.45 -10.16
C LEU A 241 -10.59 4.21 -9.70
N ARG A 242 -10.51 3.87 -8.41
CA ARG A 242 -11.23 2.72 -7.84
C ARG A 242 -12.74 2.92 -7.84
N ALA A 243 -13.23 4.13 -7.52
CA ALA A 243 -14.64 4.47 -7.68
C ALA A 243 -15.10 4.29 -9.14
N ALA A 244 -14.32 4.76 -10.11
CA ALA A 244 -14.66 4.61 -11.52
C ALA A 244 -14.66 3.15 -11.98
N GLN A 245 -13.71 2.33 -11.51
CA GLN A 245 -13.70 0.90 -11.79
C GLN A 245 -14.89 0.16 -11.15
N ALA A 246 -15.27 0.54 -9.92
CA ALA A 246 -16.47 0.02 -9.28
C ALA A 246 -17.74 0.39 -10.08
N ALA A 247 -17.86 1.65 -10.50
CA ALA A 247 -18.95 2.12 -11.35
C ALA A 247 -19.00 1.38 -12.69
N LEU A 248 -17.85 1.11 -13.32
CA LEU A 248 -17.76 0.32 -14.55
C LEU A 248 -18.26 -1.12 -14.35
N ARG A 249 -17.92 -1.76 -13.24
CA ARG A 249 -18.42 -3.12 -12.89
C ARG A 249 -19.93 -3.15 -12.64
N LEU A 250 -20.51 -2.01 -12.29
CA LEU A 250 -21.95 -1.81 -12.10
C LEU A 250 -22.67 -1.29 -13.36
N ASP A 251 -21.98 -1.21 -14.51
CA ASP A 251 -22.52 -0.67 -15.78
C ASP A 251 -22.99 0.81 -15.68
N ARG A 252 -22.44 1.59 -14.73
CA ARG A 252 -22.78 3.01 -14.49
C ARG A 252 -21.90 3.95 -15.31
N ILE A 253 -22.02 3.86 -16.63
CA ILE A 253 -21.09 4.50 -17.56
C ILE A 253 -21.00 6.02 -17.44
N ALA A 254 -22.13 6.71 -17.23
CA ALA A 254 -22.13 8.16 -17.04
C ALA A 254 -21.29 8.59 -15.82
N GLU A 255 -21.31 7.79 -14.75
CA GLU A 255 -20.48 8.05 -13.58
C GLU A 255 -19.00 7.78 -13.84
N VAL A 256 -18.67 6.76 -14.64
CA VAL A 256 -17.28 6.51 -15.06
C VAL A 256 -16.75 7.73 -15.82
N GLU A 257 -17.49 8.25 -16.78
CA GLU A 257 -17.10 9.43 -17.54
C GLU A 257 -16.98 10.67 -16.66
N GLN A 258 -17.93 10.89 -15.75
CA GLN A 258 -17.87 12.01 -14.79
C GLN A 258 -16.66 11.90 -13.87
N LEU A 259 -16.47 10.74 -13.26
CA LEU A 259 -15.32 10.47 -12.40
C LEU A 259 -14.05 10.63 -13.21
N LEU A 260 -13.94 10.16 -14.45
CA LEU A 260 -12.71 10.19 -15.21
C LEU A 260 -12.54 11.42 -16.13
N ALA A 261 -13.40 12.43 -16.02
CA ALA A 261 -13.45 13.58 -16.94
C ALA A 261 -12.14 14.37 -17.05
N ARG A 262 -11.42 14.54 -15.93
CA ARG A 262 -10.16 15.31 -15.89
C ARG A 262 -8.93 14.40 -15.92
N PRO A 263 -7.85 14.77 -16.64
CA PRO A 263 -6.61 14.00 -16.65
C PRO A 263 -5.98 13.92 -15.26
N LEU A 264 -5.16 12.90 -15.03
CA LEU A 264 -4.32 12.77 -13.85
C LEU A 264 -2.91 13.33 -14.14
N PRO A 265 -2.28 14.02 -13.18
CA PRO A 265 -0.94 14.57 -13.35
C PRO A 265 0.15 13.49 -13.41
N ASP A 266 -0.08 12.35 -12.78
CA ASP A 266 0.83 11.22 -12.82
C ASP A 266 0.65 10.43 -14.14
N PRO A 267 1.70 10.26 -14.97
CA PRO A 267 1.57 9.59 -16.27
C PRO A 267 1.17 8.12 -16.18
N GLU A 268 1.59 7.40 -15.14
CA GLU A 268 1.28 5.99 -14.94
C GLU A 268 -0.21 5.82 -14.62
N LEU A 269 -0.73 6.64 -13.70
CA LEU A 269 -2.14 6.67 -13.34
C LEU A 269 -3.01 7.25 -14.46
N GLU A 270 -2.51 8.20 -15.24
CA GLU A 270 -3.21 8.71 -16.43
C GLU A 270 -3.38 7.62 -17.49
N GLY A 271 -2.38 6.75 -17.66
CA GLY A 271 -2.50 5.55 -18.48
C GLY A 271 -3.64 4.65 -18.00
N LEU A 272 -3.70 4.35 -16.70
CA LEU A 272 -4.80 3.56 -16.12
C LEU A 272 -6.16 4.26 -16.30
N ARG A 273 -6.22 5.59 -16.10
CA ARG A 273 -7.44 6.39 -16.28
C ARG A 273 -8.00 6.23 -17.69
N ARG A 274 -7.15 6.40 -18.72
CA ARG A 274 -7.54 6.27 -20.13
C ARG A 274 -7.97 4.85 -20.47
N PHE A 275 -7.30 3.85 -19.92
CA PHE A 275 -7.67 2.45 -20.11
C PHE A 275 -9.08 2.15 -19.55
N VAL A 276 -9.37 2.58 -18.32
CA VAL A 276 -10.71 2.41 -17.71
C VAL A 276 -11.79 3.19 -18.48
N LEU A 277 -11.48 4.43 -18.91
CA LEU A 277 -12.39 5.22 -19.72
C LEU A 277 -12.65 4.56 -21.09
N ALA A 278 -11.63 3.98 -21.72
CA ALA A 278 -11.80 3.25 -22.97
C ALA A 278 -12.76 2.06 -22.80
N ALA A 279 -12.68 1.32 -21.69
CA ALA A 279 -13.62 0.24 -21.40
C ALA A 279 -15.07 0.74 -21.30
N ALA A 280 -15.30 1.89 -20.66
CA ALA A 280 -16.62 2.52 -20.56
C ALA A 280 -17.16 2.97 -21.93
N VAL A 281 -16.29 3.55 -22.76
CA VAL A 281 -16.62 4.00 -24.12
C VAL A 281 -16.87 2.81 -25.06
N LEU A 282 -16.18 1.67 -24.85
CA LEU A 282 -16.43 0.42 -25.58
C LEU A 282 -17.82 -0.15 -25.31
N GLN A 283 -18.30 -0.11 -24.07
CA GLN A 283 -19.66 -0.55 -23.73
C GLN A 283 -20.73 0.28 -24.46
N GLN A 284 -20.43 1.54 -24.77
CA GLN A 284 -21.26 2.42 -25.60
C GLN A 284 -21.04 2.25 -27.12
N ARG A 285 -20.24 1.26 -27.57
CA ARG A 285 -19.90 1.00 -28.98
C ARG A 285 -19.18 2.15 -29.70
N ARG A 286 -18.56 3.07 -28.95
CA ARG A 286 -17.76 4.19 -29.48
C ARG A 286 -16.33 3.71 -29.81
N PHE A 287 -16.21 2.78 -30.75
CA PHE A 287 -14.97 2.03 -31.02
C PHE A 287 -13.78 2.90 -31.43
N ALA A 288 -13.99 3.92 -32.26
CA ALA A 288 -12.92 4.82 -32.73
C ALA A 288 -12.30 5.65 -31.59
N GLU A 289 -13.15 6.13 -30.69
CA GLU A 289 -12.71 6.87 -29.51
C GLU A 289 -11.99 5.96 -28.51
N ALA A 290 -12.52 4.76 -28.27
CA ALA A 290 -11.84 3.76 -27.45
C ALA A 290 -10.44 3.43 -28.00
N LEU A 291 -10.31 3.23 -29.31
CA LEU A 291 -9.00 2.98 -29.93
C LEU A 291 -8.05 4.18 -29.74
N THR A 292 -8.54 5.41 -29.88
CA THR A 292 -7.74 6.62 -29.66
C THR A 292 -7.22 6.73 -28.23
N LEU A 293 -8.05 6.38 -27.24
CA LEU A 293 -7.64 6.33 -25.83
C LEU A 293 -6.55 5.27 -25.62
N LEU A 294 -6.75 4.06 -26.16
CA LEU A 294 -5.84 2.92 -25.99
C LEU A 294 -4.52 3.06 -26.75
N ASP A 295 -4.50 3.78 -27.89
CA ASP A 295 -3.29 4.07 -28.67
C ASP A 295 -2.38 5.12 -28.02
N SER A 296 -2.81 5.72 -26.91
CA SER A 296 -2.03 6.72 -26.21
C SER A 296 -0.71 6.15 -25.64
N PRO A 297 0.42 6.86 -25.77
CA PRO A 297 1.70 6.42 -25.20
C PRO A 297 1.67 6.20 -23.69
N VAL A 298 0.87 6.98 -22.94
CA VAL A 298 0.73 6.82 -21.49
C VAL A 298 0.01 5.54 -21.10
N VAL A 299 -0.92 5.03 -21.93
CA VAL A 299 -1.57 3.74 -21.69
C VAL A 299 -0.58 2.59 -21.90
N GLN A 300 0.18 2.65 -23.00
CA GLN A 300 1.20 1.66 -23.34
C GLN A 300 2.37 1.64 -22.35
N GLY A 301 2.68 2.80 -21.75
CA GLY A 301 3.75 2.93 -20.75
C GLY A 301 3.33 2.68 -19.30
N SER A 302 2.04 2.49 -19.01
CA SER A 302 1.55 2.37 -17.63
C SER A 302 1.79 0.96 -17.08
N PRO A 303 2.42 0.81 -15.89
CA PRO A 303 2.58 -0.47 -15.23
C PRO A 303 1.25 -1.03 -14.70
N TYR A 304 0.21 -0.21 -14.63
CA TYR A 304 -1.10 -0.60 -14.12
C TYR A 304 -2.05 -1.11 -15.22
N VAL A 305 -1.63 -1.05 -16.48
CA VAL A 305 -2.42 -1.55 -17.61
C VAL A 305 -1.93 -2.95 -17.99
N PRO A 306 -2.83 -3.96 -18.07
CA PRO A 306 -2.46 -5.31 -18.52
C PRO A 306 -2.08 -5.28 -20.01
N GLN A 307 -0.77 -5.29 -20.28
CA GLN A 307 -0.25 -5.05 -21.64
C GLN A 307 -0.68 -6.13 -22.66
N GLU A 308 -0.82 -7.39 -22.22
CA GLU A 308 -1.28 -8.48 -23.09
C GLU A 308 -2.75 -8.29 -23.49
N GLU A 309 -3.61 -7.89 -22.56
CA GLU A 309 -5.02 -7.59 -22.84
C GLU A 309 -5.15 -6.34 -23.71
N LEU A 310 -4.34 -5.31 -23.44
CA LEU A 310 -4.31 -4.08 -24.22
C LEU A 310 -4.06 -4.35 -25.70
N GLU A 311 -3.01 -5.12 -26.03
CA GLU A 311 -2.68 -5.45 -27.43
C GLU A 311 -3.78 -6.28 -28.10
N GLY A 312 -4.40 -7.22 -27.36
CA GLY A 312 -5.55 -7.98 -27.84
C GLY A 312 -6.73 -7.07 -28.21
N ILE A 313 -7.10 -6.15 -27.32
CA ILE A 313 -8.22 -5.21 -27.53
C ILE A 313 -7.93 -4.28 -28.71
N ARG A 314 -6.73 -3.69 -28.77
CA ARG A 314 -6.33 -2.78 -29.87
C ARG A 314 -6.39 -3.48 -31.23
N THR A 315 -5.87 -4.71 -31.30
CA THR A 315 -5.91 -5.53 -32.53
C THR A 315 -7.35 -5.81 -32.96
N ALA A 316 -8.23 -6.16 -32.03
CA ALA A 316 -9.64 -6.38 -32.33
C ALA A 316 -10.32 -5.10 -32.85
N LEU A 317 -10.10 -3.95 -32.21
CA LEU A 317 -10.69 -2.67 -32.63
C LEU A 317 -10.22 -2.22 -34.02
N ARG A 318 -8.93 -2.39 -34.34
CA ARG A 318 -8.40 -2.06 -35.67
C ARG A 318 -8.96 -2.93 -36.79
N ARG A 319 -9.41 -4.15 -36.48
CA ARG A 319 -10.12 -5.01 -37.45
C ARG A 319 -11.57 -4.60 -37.65
N LEU A 320 -12.20 -4.04 -36.61
CA LEU A 320 -13.60 -3.59 -36.64
C LEU A 320 -13.76 -2.22 -37.31
N LEU A 321 -12.74 -1.37 -37.20
CA LEU A 321 -12.73 -0.05 -37.80
C LEU A 321 -12.17 -0.15 -39.23
N PRO A 322 -12.80 0.48 -40.24
CA PRO A 322 -12.25 0.52 -41.58
C PRO A 322 -10.85 1.17 -41.54
N ALA A 323 -9.93 0.70 -42.39
CA ALA A 323 -8.64 1.35 -42.56
C ALA A 323 -8.91 2.81 -42.97
N GLN A 324 -8.49 3.75 -42.12
CA GLN A 324 -8.61 5.18 -42.39
C GLN A 324 -7.61 5.63 -43.45
#